data_AF-A0A392V523-F1
#
_entry.id   AF-A0A392V523-F1
#
_cell.length_a   1.000
_cell.length_b   1.000
_cell.length_c   1.000
_cell.angle_alpha   90.00
_cell.angle_beta   90.00
_cell.angle_gamma   90.00
#
_symmetry.space_group_name_H-M   'P 1'
#
loop_
_entity.id
_entity.type
_entity.pdbx_description
1 polymer ?
#
loop_
_entity_poly.entity_id
_entity_poly.type
_entity_poly.pdbx_seq_one_letter_code
_entity_poly.pdbx_strand_id
1 'polypeptide(L)' 'MKVVLCYQDMWNLVTTGVPTIGAHATDEEKEKHAEIKKSDFKALFIIHQCVDPDNFE' A
#
# COMPACT_ATOMS: atom_id res chain seq x y z
N MET A 1 10.98 -8.62 -4.48
CA MET A 1 9.86 -7.76 -4.07
C MET A 1 9.25 -8.10 -2.71
N LYS A 2 8.84 -9.35 -2.41
CA LYS A 2 8.25 -9.72 -1.10
C LYS A 2 9.06 -9.24 0.11
N VAL A 3 10.39 -9.43 0.10
CA VAL A 3 11.28 -8.99 1.19
C VAL A 3 11.22 -7.47 1.42
N VAL A 4 11.19 -6.67 0.35
CA VAL A 4 11.10 -5.20 0.43
C VAL A 4 9.75 -4.77 1.00
N LEU A 5 8.67 -5.40 0.56
CA LEU A 5 7.32 -5.13 1.07
C LEU A 5 7.15 -5.56 2.54
N CYS A 6 7.78 -6.67 2.96
CA CYS A 6 7.84 -7.06 4.36
C CYS A 6 8.66 -6.07 5.20
N TYR A 7 9.80 -5.60 4.70
CA TYR A 7 10.65 -4.62 5.39
C TYR A 7 9.96 -3.26 5.56
N GLN A 8 9.06 -2.90 4.65
CA GLN A 8 8.26 -1.68 4.70
C GLN A 8 6.90 -1.86 5.40
N ASP A 9 6.65 -3.01 6.05
CA ASP A 9 5.37 -3.34 6.71
C ASP A 9 4.13 -3.29 5.79
N MET A 10 4.33 -3.42 4.49
CA MET A 10 3.28 -3.27 3.47
C MET A 10 2.83 -4.60 2.88
N TRP A 11 3.50 -5.71 3.23
CA TRP A 11 3.15 -7.04 2.71
C TRP A 11 1.68 -7.39 3.01
N ASN A 12 1.24 -7.19 4.25
CA ASN A 12 -0.15 -7.47 4.62
C ASN A 12 -1.12 -6.63 3.79
N LEU A 13 -0.87 -5.31 3.70
CA LEU A 13 -1.68 -4.37 2.94
C LEU A 13 -1.83 -4.77 1.46
N VAL A 14 -0.74 -5.16 0.80
CA VAL A 14 -0.76 -5.62 -0.61
C VAL A 14 -1.53 -6.94 -0.76
N THR A 15 -1.48 -7.83 0.22
CA THR A 15 -2.17 -9.13 0.15
C THR A 15 -3.64 -9.08 0.52
N THR A 16 -4.02 -8.19 1.44
CA THR A 16 -5.40 -8.08 1.95
C THR A 16 -6.18 -6.95 1.31
N GLY A 17 -5.49 -5.98 0.71
CA GLY A 17 -6.05 -4.76 0.17
C GLY A 17 -6.37 -3.71 1.24
N VAL A 18 -6.76 -2.52 0.77
CA VAL A 18 -7.22 -1.42 1.61
C VAL A 18 -8.66 -1.69 2.06
N PRO A 19 -8.97 -1.67 3.36
CA PRO A 19 -10.33 -1.87 3.86
C PRO A 19 -11.24 -0.71 3.44
N THR A 20 -12.46 -1.03 3.03
CA THR A 20 -13.47 -0.02 2.69
C THR A 20 -14.05 0.64 3.94
N ILE A 21 -14.15 1.97 3.94
CA ILE A 21 -14.85 2.72 4.99
C ILE A 21 -16.29 3.04 4.55
N GLY A 22 -17.21 3.06 5.52
CA GLY A 22 -18.62 3.36 5.29
C GLY A 22 -18.89 4.84 5.02
N ALA A 23 -20.05 5.16 4.44
CA ALA A 23 -20.43 6.54 4.09
C ALA A 23 -20.54 7.49 5.29
N HIS A 24 -20.74 6.95 6.50
CA HIS A 24 -20.84 7.68 7.76
C HIS A 24 -19.62 7.52 8.66
N ALA A 25 -18.47 7.17 8.08
CA ALA A 25 -17.21 7.06 8.83
C ALA A 25 -16.88 8.39 9.54
N THR A 26 -16.36 8.29 10.75
CA THR A 26 -15.93 9.48 11.52
C THR A 26 -14.72 10.13 10.85
N ASP A 27 -14.41 11.36 11.24
CA ASP A 27 -13.27 12.06 10.65
C ASP A 27 -11.94 11.38 11.03
N GLU A 28 -11.84 10.79 12.22
CA GLU A 28 -10.69 9.97 12.62
C GLU A 28 -10.57 8.69 11.78
N GLU A 29 -11.67 8.06 11.40
CA GLU A 29 -11.68 6.88 10.52
C GLU A 29 -11.26 7.25 9.10
N LYS A 30 -11.71 8.40 8.58
CA LYS A 30 -11.30 8.90 7.27
C LYS A 30 -9.81 9.24 7.23
N GLU A 31 -9.29 9.87 8.28
CA GLU A 31 -7.86 10.21 8.38
C GLU A 31 -7.01 8.93 8.39
N LYS A 32 -7.34 7.95 9.22
CA LYS A 32 -6.66 6.65 9.24
C LYS A 32 -6.71 5.95 7.89
N HIS A 33 -7.86 5.96 7.22
CA HIS A 33 -8.01 5.37 5.89
C HIS A 33 -7.20 6.12 4.81
N ALA A 34 -7.07 7.44 4.91
CA ALA A 34 -6.20 8.21 4.02
C ALA A 34 -4.72 7.81 4.18
N GLU A 35 -4.24 7.59 5.41
CA GLU A 35 -2.88 7.11 5.67
C GLU A 35 -2.64 5.69 5.14
N ILE A 36 -3.63 4.80 5.30
CA ILE A 36 -3.57 3.44 4.72
C ILE A 36 -3.51 3.52 3.18
N LYS A 37 -4.30 4.41 2.55
CA LYS A 37 -4.22 4.62 1.10
C LYS A 37 -2.87 5.15 0.63
N LYS A 38 -2.23 6.04 1.38
CA LYS A 38 -0.87 6.50 1.05
C LYS A 38 0.13 5.34 1.05
N SER A 39 0.02 4.46 2.04
CA SER A 39 0.85 3.25 2.11
C SER A 39 0.58 2.29 0.94
N ASP A 40 -0.67 2.17 0.49
CA ASP A 40 -1.05 1.36 -0.67
C ASP A 40 -0.41 1.89 -1.97
N PHE A 41 -0.47 3.21 -2.21
CA PHE A 41 0.20 3.84 -3.35
C PHE A 41 1.72 3.67 -3.31
N LYS A 42 2.33 3.75 -2.13
CA LYS A 42 3.76 3.47 -1.97
C LYS A 42 4.08 2.02 -2.35
N ALA A 43 3.20 1.07 -2.02
CA ALA A 43 3.40 -0.34 -2.36
C ALA A 43 3.35 -0.55 -3.86
N LEU A 44 2.34 0.04 -4.50
CA LEU A 44 2.19 0.06 -5.94
C LEU A 44 3.42 0.65 -6.63
N PHE A 45 3.96 1.76 -6.12
CA PHE A 45 5.17 2.37 -6.67
C PHE A 45 6.38 1.43 -6.60
N ILE A 46 6.64 0.82 -5.44
CA ILE A 46 7.72 -0.16 -5.26
C ILE A 46 7.53 -1.34 -6.22
N ILE A 47 6.29 -1.81 -6.38
CA ILE A 47 5.97 -2.91 -7.29
C ILE A 47 6.28 -2.54 -8.74
N HIS A 48 5.86 -1.35 -9.19
CA HIS A 48 6.16 -0.88 -10.54
C HIS A 48 7.67 -0.77 -10.78
N GLN A 49 8.43 -0.19 -9.83
CA GLN A 49 9.90 -0.11 -9.95
C GLN A 49 10.56 -1.50 -10.04
N CYS A 50 10.01 -2.49 -9.36
CA CYS A 50 10.50 -3.87 -9.41
C CYS A 50 10.10 -4.62 -10.70
N VAL A 51 9.26 -4.05 -11.56
CA VAL A 51 8.83 -4.61 -12.84
C VAL A 51 9.41 -3.81 -14.02
N ASP A 52 10.07 -2.68 -13.73
CA ASP A 52 10.77 -1.87 -14.72
C ASP A 52 11.93 -2.69 -15.33
N PRO A 53 11.96 -2.90 -16.66
CA PRO A 53 13.03 -3.63 -17.34
C PRO A 53 14.42 -3.07 -17.04
N ASP A 54 14.53 -1.76 -16.81
CA ASP A 54 15.80 -1.09 -16.48
C ASP A 54 16.34 -1.53 -15.10
N ASN A 55 15.51 -2.20 -14.30
CA ASN A 55 15.86 -2.72 -12.97
C ASN A 55 16.20 -4.23 -12.99
N PHE A 56 16.23 -4.86 -14.18
CA PHE A 56 16.65 -6.24 -14.44
C PHE A 56 17.80 -6.27 -15.46
N GLU A 57 18.97 -5.71 -15.12
CA GLU A 57 20.24 -6.10 -15.75
C GLU A 57 20.88 -7.31 -15.05
#